data_AF-A0A1A9KC41-F1
#
_entry.id   AF-A0A1A9KC41-F1
#
_cell.length_a   1.000
_cell.length_b   1.000
_cell.length_c   1.000
_cell.angle_alpha   90.00
_cell.angle_beta   90.00
_cell.angle_gamma   90.00
#
_symmetry.space_group_name_H-M   'P 1'
#
loop_
_entity.id
_entity.type
_entity.pdbx_description
1 polymer ?
#
loop_
_entity_poly.entity_id
_entity_poly.type
_entity_poly.pdbx_seq_one_letter_code
_entity_poly.pdbx_strand_id
1 'polypeptide(L)'
;MSKSRPSRPLLSLVLAAGLSASAALYACPAGQSEVCLGGCICVADPNGVFGVLQEDARNVAAPALAQWLSQSRERMVAAGVQPLPLDLRVQLQAWYPDDLLQAVRYRVGQGQDVDAASAMLQNQDVVAVTLIDVVVFRNEDDALHNLALWAHELKHVQQYRELGVDGFARQYVRNFSALEDPAYAIQNQVSREVRSARAPAGD
;
A
#
# COMPACT_ATOMS: atom_id res chain seq x y z
N MET A 1 -27.15 59.81 30.85
CA MET A 1 -26.88 59.87 32.31
C MET A 1 -27.82 58.86 32.96
N SER A 2 -27.49 57.90 33.84
CA SER A 2 -26.31 57.48 34.59
C SER A 2 -26.53 55.99 34.92
N LYS A 3 -25.74 55.04 34.41
CA LYS A 3 -24.66 54.27 35.09
C LYS A 3 -24.95 53.76 36.53
N SER A 4 -25.09 52.44 36.67
CA SER A 4 -24.58 51.65 37.81
C SER A 4 -24.44 50.15 37.44
N ARG A 5 -23.22 49.61 37.63
CA ARG A 5 -22.75 48.21 37.61
C ARG A 5 -22.17 47.93 39.02
N PRO A 6 -21.69 46.73 39.42
CA PRO A 6 -21.86 45.36 38.92
C PRO A 6 -22.11 44.31 40.05
N SER A 7 -22.35 43.03 39.71
CA SER A 7 -21.85 41.89 40.49
C SER A 7 -21.61 40.69 39.56
N ARG A 8 -20.45 40.03 39.71
CA ARG A 8 -20.01 38.77 39.04
C ARG A 8 -20.09 37.64 40.11
N PRO A 9 -19.84 36.34 39.85
CA PRO A 9 -19.50 35.62 38.60
C PRO A 9 -20.34 34.34 38.39
N LEU A 10 -20.23 33.67 37.24
CA LEU A 10 -19.84 32.25 37.19
C LEU A 10 -19.55 31.84 35.74
N LEU A 11 -18.38 31.23 35.58
CA LEU A 11 -17.86 30.62 34.38
C LEU A 11 -18.58 29.27 34.22
N SER A 12 -19.18 28.98 33.06
CA SER A 12 -19.56 27.60 32.71
C SER A 12 -19.12 27.30 31.30
N LEU A 13 -17.99 26.59 31.26
CA LEU A 13 -17.39 25.92 30.13
C LEU A 13 -18.22 24.66 29.87
N VAL A 14 -18.97 24.58 28.75
CA VAL A 14 -19.56 23.31 28.31
C VAL A 14 -18.65 22.74 27.22
N LEU A 15 -17.98 21.65 27.60
CA LEU A 15 -17.05 20.87 26.78
C LEU A 15 -17.81 20.13 25.67
N ALA A 16 -17.27 20.21 24.46
CA ALA A 16 -17.67 19.38 23.33
C ALA A 16 -17.25 17.92 23.55
N ALA A 17 -18.16 16.98 23.29
CA ALA A 17 -17.82 15.57 23.10
C ALA A 17 -18.89 14.89 22.23
N GLY A 18 -18.71 14.98 20.91
CA GLY A 18 -19.39 14.13 19.94
C GLY A 18 -18.34 13.48 19.04
N LEU A 19 -17.50 12.62 19.63
CA LEU A 19 -16.53 11.83 18.86
C LEU A 19 -17.23 10.65 18.19
N SER A 20 -17.24 10.71 16.87
CA SER A 20 -17.16 9.64 15.87
C SER A 20 -17.07 8.20 16.40
N ALA A 21 -18.21 7.49 16.43
CA ALA A 21 -18.24 6.03 16.60
C ALA A 21 -18.27 5.35 15.22
N SER A 22 -17.09 5.21 14.57
CA SER A 22 -16.97 4.43 13.33
C SER A 22 -15.61 3.70 13.23
N ALA A 23 -15.16 3.03 14.31
CA ALA A 23 -13.93 2.22 14.27
C ALA A 23 -14.07 0.80 14.88
N ALA A 24 -15.27 0.39 15.32
CA ALA A 24 -15.43 -0.81 16.14
C ALA A 24 -16.01 -2.06 15.42
N LEU A 25 -16.08 -2.09 14.08
CA LEU A 25 -16.68 -3.22 13.36
C LEU A 25 -15.67 -4.28 12.87
N TYR A 26 -14.37 -4.15 13.17
CA TYR A 26 -13.33 -5.07 12.70
C TYR A 26 -12.38 -5.59 13.80
N ALA A 27 -12.72 -5.41 15.08
CA ALA A 27 -11.89 -5.94 16.18
C ALA A 27 -12.59 -7.11 16.87
N CYS A 28 -11.83 -8.15 17.23
CA CYS A 28 -12.37 -9.28 17.97
C CYS A 28 -12.86 -8.87 19.37
N PRO A 29 -13.94 -9.51 19.89
CA PRO A 29 -14.43 -9.27 21.25
C PRO A 29 -13.34 -9.45 22.31
N ALA A 30 -13.52 -8.80 23.47
CA ALA A 30 -12.58 -8.96 24.59
C ALA A 30 -12.40 -10.44 24.98
N GLY A 31 -11.16 -10.86 25.18
CA GLY A 31 -10.80 -12.27 25.43
C GLY A 31 -10.80 -13.14 24.17
N GLN A 32 -10.80 -12.54 22.99
CA GLN A 32 -10.61 -13.22 21.71
C GLN A 32 -9.46 -12.58 20.93
N SER A 33 -8.80 -13.36 20.08
CA SER A 33 -7.76 -12.91 19.16
C SER A 33 -8.13 -13.25 17.72
N GLU A 34 -7.73 -12.38 16.80
CA GLU A 34 -7.92 -12.60 15.37
C GLU A 34 -6.85 -13.55 14.84
N VAL A 35 -7.26 -14.58 14.10
CA VAL A 35 -6.36 -15.53 13.43
C VAL A 35 -6.73 -15.57 11.94
N CYS A 36 -5.76 -15.24 11.07
CA CYS A 36 -5.96 -15.17 9.62
C CYS A 36 -5.26 -16.33 8.91
N LEU A 37 -6.03 -17.23 8.30
CA LEU A 37 -5.56 -18.35 7.46
C LEU A 37 -6.44 -18.43 6.20
N GLY A 38 -6.14 -17.61 5.18
CA GLY A 38 -7.01 -17.45 4.00
C GLY A 38 -8.32 -16.67 4.24
N GLY A 39 -8.62 -16.38 5.50
CA GLY A 39 -9.67 -15.50 6.02
C GLY A 39 -9.46 -15.32 7.53
N CYS A 40 -9.95 -14.22 8.10
CA CYS A 40 -9.74 -13.91 9.52
C CYS A 40 -10.95 -14.33 10.37
N ILE A 41 -10.71 -15.05 11.46
CA ILE A 41 -11.73 -15.45 12.45
C ILE A 41 -11.30 -15.01 13.85
N CYS A 42 -12.28 -14.72 14.71
CA CYS A 42 -12.03 -14.47 16.12
C CYS A 42 -12.08 -15.80 16.90
N VAL A 43 -10.98 -16.13 17.57
CA VAL A 43 -10.87 -17.32 18.42
C VAL A 43 -10.75 -16.91 19.88
N ALA A 44 -11.34 -17.69 20.78
CA ALA A 44 -11.21 -17.45 22.22
C ALA A 44 -9.73 -17.50 22.62
N ASP A 45 -9.24 -16.42 23.21
CA ASP A 45 -7.88 -16.26 23.71
C ASP A 45 -7.90 -15.58 25.10
N PRO A 46 -8.49 -16.23 26.12
CA PRO A 46 -8.65 -15.63 27.44
C PRO A 46 -7.31 -15.29 28.13
N ASN A 47 -6.21 -15.89 27.67
CA ASN A 47 -4.86 -15.68 28.20
C ASN A 47 -3.93 -14.88 27.25
N GLY A 48 -4.43 -14.45 26.09
CA GLY A 48 -3.65 -13.69 25.10
C GLY A 48 -2.54 -14.48 24.38
N VAL A 49 -2.53 -15.82 24.48
CA VAL A 49 -1.48 -16.68 23.95
C VAL A 49 -1.43 -16.63 22.42
N PHE A 50 -2.59 -16.67 21.76
CA PHE A 50 -2.66 -16.61 20.31
C PHE A 50 -2.26 -15.23 19.79
N GLY A 51 -2.66 -14.17 20.48
CA GLY A 51 -2.24 -12.80 20.18
C GLY A 51 -0.72 -12.63 20.25
N VAL A 52 -0.09 -13.10 21.33
CA VAL A 52 1.38 -13.02 21.51
C VAL A 52 2.11 -13.82 20.43
N LEU A 53 1.70 -15.05 20.15
CA LEU A 53 2.32 -15.88 19.10
C LEU A 53 2.24 -15.22 17.73
N GLN A 54 1.13 -14.56 17.41
CA GLN A 54 0.98 -13.84 16.15
C GLN A 54 1.86 -12.59 16.10
N GLU A 55 1.95 -11.82 17.19
CA GLU A 55 2.85 -10.67 17.29
C GLU A 55 4.32 -11.11 17.12
N ASP A 56 4.74 -12.18 17.78
CA ASP A 56 6.09 -12.74 17.66
C ASP A 56 6.39 -13.20 16.23
N ALA A 57 5.46 -13.93 15.60
CA ALA A 57 5.58 -14.33 14.21
C ALA A 57 5.73 -13.11 13.29
N ARG A 58 4.96 -12.04 13.52
CA ARG A 58 5.07 -10.78 12.76
C ARG A 58 6.41 -10.07 13.00
N ASN A 59 6.91 -10.08 14.23
CA ASN A 59 8.19 -9.49 14.60
C ASN A 59 9.40 -10.19 13.94
N VAL A 60 9.25 -11.46 13.57
CA VAL A 60 10.24 -12.19 12.76
C VAL A 60 10.01 -12.00 11.26
N ALA A 61 8.76 -12.09 10.80
CA ALA A 61 8.42 -12.05 9.38
C ALA A 61 8.69 -10.66 8.74
N ALA A 62 8.38 -9.56 9.43
CA ALA A 62 8.54 -8.23 8.87
C ALA A 62 10.01 -7.86 8.57
N PRO A 63 10.98 -8.05 9.49
CA PRO A 63 12.39 -7.83 9.17
C PRO A 63 12.92 -8.75 8.06
N ALA A 64 12.49 -10.02 8.03
CA ALA A 64 12.87 -10.94 6.96
C ALA A 64 12.36 -10.47 5.59
N LEU A 65 11.12 -9.99 5.51
CA LEU A 65 10.57 -9.41 4.28
C LEU A 65 11.30 -8.14 3.86
N ALA A 66 11.58 -7.22 4.79
CA ALA A 66 12.33 -6.00 4.50
C ALA A 66 13.73 -6.30 3.93
N GLN A 67 14.42 -7.28 4.52
CA GLN A 67 15.71 -7.75 4.06
C GLN A 67 15.62 -8.39 2.66
N TRP A 68 14.61 -9.23 2.41
CA TRP A 68 14.39 -9.85 1.10
C TRP A 68 14.09 -8.81 0.01
N LEU A 69 13.27 -7.80 0.31
CA LEU A 69 12.96 -6.69 -0.60
C LEU A 69 14.22 -5.94 -1.00
N SER A 70 15.04 -5.59 -0.01
CA SER A 70 16.30 -4.86 -0.22
C SER A 70 17.29 -5.67 -1.06
N GLN A 71 17.50 -6.94 -0.72
CA GLN A 71 18.40 -7.82 -1.49
C GLN A 71 17.90 -8.08 -2.91
N SER A 72 16.60 -8.24 -3.09
CA SER A 72 16.01 -8.46 -4.42
C SER A 72 16.14 -7.22 -5.29
N ARG A 73 15.92 -6.02 -4.73
CA ARG A 73 16.20 -4.76 -5.40
C ARG A 73 17.66 -4.68 -5.87
N GLU A 74 18.63 -4.90 -4.98
CA GLU A 74 20.05 -4.83 -5.33
C GLU A 74 20.42 -5.82 -6.44
N ARG A 75 19.86 -7.04 -6.41
CA ARG A 75 20.05 -8.03 -7.50
C ARG A 75 19.51 -7.53 -8.83
N MET A 76 18.32 -6.91 -8.85
CA MET A 76 17.74 -6.37 -10.07
C MET A 76 18.56 -5.20 -10.62
N VAL A 77 19.00 -4.29 -9.75
CA VAL A 77 19.88 -3.18 -10.13
C VAL A 77 21.20 -3.71 -10.71
N ALA A 78 21.84 -4.68 -10.06
CA ALA A 78 23.08 -5.29 -10.52
C ALA A 78 22.92 -6.02 -11.86
N ALA A 79 21.75 -6.61 -12.12
CA ALA A 79 21.44 -7.24 -13.41
C ALA A 79 21.17 -6.22 -14.52
N GLY A 80 20.97 -4.95 -14.18
CA GLY A 80 20.62 -3.85 -15.08
C GLY A 80 19.14 -3.51 -15.04
N VAL A 81 18.83 -2.21 -15.05
CA VAL A 81 17.46 -1.70 -15.05
C VAL A 81 17.33 -0.55 -16.04
N GLN A 82 16.12 -0.32 -16.53
CA GLN A 82 15.77 0.74 -17.47
C GLN A 82 14.95 1.83 -16.75
N PRO A 83 15.00 3.09 -17.22
CA PRO A 83 14.08 4.12 -16.73
C PRO A 83 12.65 3.86 -17.19
N LEU A 84 11.64 4.36 -16.48
CA LEU A 84 10.24 4.34 -16.94
C LEU A 84 10.12 4.83 -18.41
N PRO A 85 9.45 4.07 -19.32
CA PRO A 85 9.29 4.47 -20.72
C PRO A 85 8.70 5.86 -20.84
N LEU A 86 9.27 6.67 -21.76
CA LEU A 86 9.00 8.11 -21.82
C LEU A 86 7.52 8.43 -22.08
N ASP A 87 6.89 7.69 -22.96
CA ASP A 87 5.48 7.83 -23.32
C ASP A 87 4.55 7.51 -22.14
N LEU A 88 4.85 6.47 -21.37
CA LEU A 88 4.13 6.15 -20.14
C LEU A 88 4.39 7.21 -19.07
N ARG A 89 5.64 7.67 -18.92
CA ARG A 89 6.01 8.72 -17.96
C ARG A 89 5.19 9.99 -18.15
N VAL A 90 5.07 10.48 -19.39
CA VAL A 90 4.29 11.68 -19.71
C VAL A 90 2.82 11.49 -19.33
N GLN A 91 2.25 10.32 -19.59
CA GLN A 91 0.85 10.03 -19.22
C GLN A 91 0.67 9.96 -17.70
N LEU A 92 1.62 9.35 -16.98
CA LEU A 92 1.53 9.14 -15.53
C LEU A 92 1.68 10.43 -14.69
N GLN A 93 2.18 11.51 -15.29
CA GLN A 93 2.24 12.85 -14.68
C GLN A 93 0.88 13.37 -14.20
N ALA A 94 -0.22 12.83 -14.72
CA ALA A 94 -1.56 13.18 -14.27
C ALA A 94 -1.86 12.72 -12.82
N TRP A 95 -1.16 11.68 -12.32
CA TRP A 95 -1.43 11.09 -11.00
C TRP A 95 -0.23 11.10 -10.06
N TYR A 96 0.99 11.16 -10.58
CA TYR A 96 2.22 11.05 -9.78
C TYR A 96 3.16 12.23 -10.02
N PRO A 97 3.91 12.66 -8.98
CA PRO A 97 4.85 13.75 -9.10
C PRO A 97 6.09 13.32 -9.90
N ASP A 98 6.69 14.30 -10.59
CA ASP A 98 7.76 14.06 -11.56
C ASP A 98 9.01 13.42 -10.95
N ASP A 99 9.35 13.77 -9.73
CA ASP A 99 10.51 13.22 -9.01
C ASP A 99 10.34 11.72 -8.74
N LEU A 100 9.12 11.26 -8.45
CA LEU A 100 8.83 9.83 -8.31
C LEU A 100 9.00 9.10 -9.65
N LEU A 101 8.43 9.67 -10.71
CA LEU A 101 8.49 9.10 -12.06
C LEU A 101 9.91 9.08 -12.65
N GLN A 102 10.77 10.01 -12.26
CA GLN A 102 12.17 10.05 -12.67
C GLN A 102 13.06 9.09 -11.88
N ALA A 103 12.70 8.79 -10.62
CA ALA A 103 13.47 7.91 -9.76
C ALA A 103 13.21 6.42 -10.07
N VAL A 104 11.97 6.06 -10.42
CA VAL A 104 11.59 4.67 -10.63
C VAL A 104 12.36 4.02 -11.79
N ARG A 105 12.70 2.75 -11.63
CA ARG A 105 13.33 1.91 -12.64
C ARG A 105 12.48 0.68 -12.90
N TYR A 106 12.67 0.05 -14.04
CA TYR A 106 12.05 -1.25 -14.32
C TYR A 106 13.00 -2.24 -14.95
N ARG A 107 12.58 -3.50 -14.90
CA ARG A 107 13.17 -4.58 -15.66
C ARG A 107 12.06 -5.56 -16.05
N VAL A 108 12.22 -6.21 -17.19
CA VAL A 108 11.46 -7.42 -17.51
C VAL A 108 12.24 -8.61 -16.94
N GLY A 109 11.68 -9.25 -15.92
CA GLY A 109 12.31 -10.36 -15.21
C GLY A 109 12.33 -11.64 -16.04
N GLN A 110 13.16 -12.60 -15.62
CA GLN A 110 12.97 -13.99 -16.01
C GLN A 110 11.87 -14.55 -15.09
N GLY A 111 10.96 -15.41 -15.58
CA GLY A 111 9.78 -15.87 -14.81
C GLY A 111 10.07 -16.23 -13.35
N GLN A 112 11.22 -16.85 -13.07
CA GLN A 112 11.74 -17.18 -11.74
C GLN A 112 11.83 -16.01 -10.73
N ASP A 113 12.11 -14.78 -11.16
CA ASP A 113 12.22 -13.61 -10.27
C ASP A 113 10.83 -13.18 -9.76
N VAL A 114 9.85 -13.18 -10.67
CA VAL A 114 8.45 -12.88 -10.35
C VAL A 114 7.81 -14.03 -9.59
N ASP A 115 8.20 -15.28 -9.87
CA ASP A 115 7.72 -16.46 -9.13
C ASP A 115 8.27 -16.51 -7.70
N ALA A 116 9.53 -16.10 -7.49
CA ALA A 116 10.08 -15.95 -6.14
C ALA A 116 9.36 -14.86 -5.34
N ALA A 117 9.01 -13.75 -5.99
CA ALA A 117 8.17 -12.72 -5.38
C ALA A 117 6.75 -13.22 -5.09
N SER A 118 6.14 -13.94 -6.04
CA SER A 118 4.83 -14.59 -5.91
C SER A 118 4.79 -15.53 -4.70
N ALA A 119 5.84 -16.34 -4.54
CA ALA A 119 5.98 -17.25 -3.40
C ALA A 119 6.17 -16.51 -2.07
N MET A 120 6.97 -15.44 -2.05
CA MET A 120 7.21 -14.64 -0.84
C MET A 120 5.94 -13.87 -0.41
N LEU A 121 5.19 -13.35 -1.37
CA LEU A 121 3.97 -12.56 -1.14
C LEU A 121 2.69 -13.43 -1.10
N GLN A 122 2.81 -14.74 -1.30
CA GLN A 122 1.70 -15.70 -1.38
C GLN A 122 0.61 -15.31 -2.39
N ASN A 123 1.00 -14.70 -3.51
CA ASN A 123 0.08 -14.25 -4.57
C ASN A 123 0.49 -14.91 -5.90
N GLN A 124 -0.41 -15.69 -6.51
CA GLN A 124 -0.11 -16.48 -7.72
C GLN A 124 -0.34 -15.71 -9.03
N ASP A 125 -1.02 -14.56 -8.98
CA ASP A 125 -1.41 -13.78 -10.16
C ASP A 125 -0.53 -12.54 -10.36
N VAL A 126 0.70 -12.56 -9.83
CA VAL A 126 1.63 -11.43 -9.89
C VAL A 126 2.16 -11.28 -11.33
N VAL A 127 1.68 -10.23 -12.01
CA VAL A 127 2.11 -9.80 -13.34
C VAL A 127 3.28 -8.81 -13.29
N ALA A 128 3.42 -8.08 -12.18
CA ALA A 128 4.57 -7.25 -11.85
C ALA A 128 4.76 -7.18 -10.32
N VAL A 129 5.98 -6.88 -9.88
CA VAL A 129 6.28 -6.63 -8.46
C VAL A 129 7.14 -5.39 -8.29
N THR A 130 6.78 -4.56 -7.31
CA THR A 130 7.59 -3.40 -6.93
C THR A 130 8.57 -3.73 -5.79
N LEU A 131 9.85 -3.68 -6.11
CA LEU A 131 10.99 -3.81 -5.20
C LEU A 131 11.55 -2.41 -4.88
N ILE A 132 10.93 -1.73 -3.93
CA ILE A 132 11.31 -0.37 -3.48
C ILE A 132 11.06 0.67 -4.58
N ASP A 133 12.04 0.93 -5.45
CA ASP A 133 11.98 1.84 -6.59
C ASP A 133 12.20 1.11 -7.93
N VAL A 134 12.28 -0.22 -7.91
CA VAL A 134 12.45 -1.07 -9.10
C VAL A 134 11.20 -1.90 -9.33
N VAL A 135 10.53 -1.71 -10.45
CA VAL A 135 9.39 -2.54 -10.87
C VAL A 135 9.87 -3.68 -11.76
N VAL A 136 9.56 -4.91 -11.39
CA VAL A 136 9.91 -6.10 -12.16
C VAL A 136 8.65 -6.63 -12.83
N PHE A 137 8.57 -6.51 -14.15
CA PHE A 137 7.47 -7.02 -14.95
C PHE A 137 7.73 -8.47 -15.37
N ARG A 138 6.68 -9.29 -15.44
CA ARG A 138 6.76 -10.67 -15.94
C ARG A 138 7.01 -10.73 -17.45
N ASN A 139 6.42 -9.80 -18.21
CA ASN A 139 6.55 -9.74 -19.65
C ASN A 139 6.77 -8.29 -20.14
N GLU A 140 7.28 -8.16 -21.35
CA GLU A 140 7.64 -6.87 -21.94
C GLU A 140 6.42 -6.04 -22.35
N ASP A 141 5.34 -6.69 -22.80
CA ASP A 141 4.12 -6.01 -23.24
C ASP A 141 3.49 -5.18 -22.10
N ASP A 142 3.39 -5.78 -20.92
CA ASP A 142 2.92 -5.08 -19.72
C ASP A 142 3.84 -3.91 -19.34
N ALA A 143 5.16 -4.11 -19.43
CA ALA A 143 6.15 -3.07 -19.10
C ALA A 143 6.08 -1.87 -20.05
N LEU A 144 5.74 -2.09 -21.33
CA LEU A 144 5.76 -1.06 -22.36
C LEU A 144 4.38 -0.44 -22.64
N HIS A 145 3.29 -1.14 -22.35
CA HIS A 145 1.96 -0.73 -22.83
C HIS A 145 0.87 -0.68 -21.75
N ASN A 146 1.11 -1.22 -20.55
CA ASN A 146 0.08 -1.29 -19.51
C ASN A 146 0.17 -0.12 -18.52
N LEU A 147 -0.37 1.03 -18.93
CA LEU A 147 -0.39 2.26 -18.12
C LEU A 147 -1.07 2.07 -16.74
N ALA A 148 -2.14 1.28 -16.69
CA ALA A 148 -2.89 1.04 -15.47
C ALA A 148 -2.09 0.19 -14.46
N LEU A 149 -1.40 -0.84 -14.95
CA LEU A 149 -0.48 -1.63 -14.13
C LEU A 149 0.68 -0.77 -13.62
N TRP A 150 1.25 0.09 -14.45
CA TRP A 150 2.26 1.05 -13.97
C TRP A 150 1.74 1.95 -12.85
N ALA A 151 0.49 2.43 -12.94
CA ALA A 151 -0.10 3.21 -11.86
C ALA A 151 -0.24 2.39 -10.56
N HIS A 152 -0.58 1.11 -10.65
CA HIS A 152 -0.56 0.19 -9.50
C HIS A 152 0.83 0.16 -8.85
N GLU A 153 1.86 -0.18 -9.64
CA GLU A 153 3.21 -0.37 -9.14
C GLU A 153 3.81 0.93 -8.57
N LEU A 154 3.53 2.08 -9.19
CA LEU A 154 3.96 3.38 -8.66
C LEU A 154 3.30 3.73 -7.33
N LYS A 155 2.12 3.19 -7.02
CA LYS A 155 1.53 3.34 -5.69
C LYS A 155 2.38 2.64 -4.63
N HIS A 156 2.94 1.47 -4.93
CA HIS A 156 3.89 0.82 -4.03
C HIS A 156 5.20 1.60 -3.91
N VAL A 157 5.73 2.16 -5.00
CA VAL A 157 6.91 3.05 -4.93
C VAL A 157 6.64 4.24 -4.00
N GLN A 158 5.46 4.86 -4.10
CA GLN A 158 5.05 5.93 -3.19
C GLN A 158 4.99 5.45 -1.73
N GLN A 159 4.36 4.30 -1.48
CA GLN A 159 4.26 3.72 -0.13
C GLN A 159 5.64 3.42 0.47
N TYR A 160 6.60 2.93 -0.32
CA TYR A 160 7.99 2.76 0.14
C TYR A 160 8.65 4.09 0.52
N ARG A 161 8.41 5.17 -0.24
CA ARG A 161 8.93 6.51 0.10
C ARG A 161 8.31 7.06 1.39
N GLU A 162 7.03 6.78 1.63
CA GLU A 162 6.29 7.28 2.80
C GLU A 162 6.59 6.49 4.08
N LEU A 163 6.69 5.17 3.98
CA LEU A 163 6.81 4.27 5.14
C LEU A 163 8.24 3.84 5.42
N GLY A 164 9.13 3.95 4.42
CA GLY A 164 10.38 3.21 4.38
C GLY A 164 10.16 1.70 4.19
N VAL A 165 11.23 0.96 3.90
CA VAL A 165 11.17 -0.49 3.64
C VAL A 165 10.65 -1.26 4.84
N ASP A 166 11.11 -0.94 6.05
CA ASP A 166 10.68 -1.62 7.27
C ASP A 166 9.21 -1.32 7.61
N GLY A 167 8.77 -0.08 7.38
CA GLY A 167 7.38 0.32 7.60
C GLY A 167 6.43 -0.38 6.64
N PHE A 168 6.81 -0.43 5.36
CA PHE A 168 6.09 -1.20 4.34
C PHE A 168 6.00 -2.68 4.73
N ALA A 169 7.13 -3.33 5.06
CA ALA A 169 7.15 -4.75 5.40
C ALA A 169 6.31 -5.08 6.65
N ARG A 170 6.38 -4.24 7.69
CA ARG A 170 5.52 -4.38 8.88
C ARG A 170 4.04 -4.26 8.52
N GLN A 171 3.68 -3.29 7.69
CA GLN A 171 2.29 -3.11 7.28
C GLN A 171 1.82 -4.28 6.41
N TYR A 172 2.64 -4.76 5.48
CA TYR A 172 2.32 -5.87 4.59
C TYR A 172 2.05 -7.16 5.36
N VAL A 173 2.94 -7.51 6.30
CA VAL A 173 2.80 -8.70 7.16
C VAL A 173 1.60 -8.58 8.12
N ARG A 174 1.24 -7.36 8.53
CA ARG A 174 0.11 -7.12 9.43
C ARG A 174 -1.23 -7.12 8.70
N ASN A 175 -1.32 -6.39 7.59
CA ASN A 175 -2.51 -6.18 6.77
C ASN A 175 -2.07 -5.70 5.37
N PHE A 176 -1.86 -6.65 4.46
CA PHE A 176 -1.46 -6.39 3.08
C PHE A 176 -2.53 -5.59 2.30
N SER A 177 -3.83 -5.80 2.57
CA SER A 177 -4.93 -5.09 1.89
C SER A 177 -4.83 -3.57 2.07
N ALA A 178 -4.33 -3.10 3.21
CA ALA A 178 -4.09 -1.67 3.42
C ALA A 178 -3.07 -1.05 2.44
N LEU A 179 -2.22 -1.87 1.82
CA LEU A 179 -1.26 -1.46 0.79
C LEU A 179 -1.78 -1.75 -0.63
N GLU A 180 -2.41 -2.89 -0.84
CA GLU A 180 -2.95 -3.32 -2.14
C GLU A 180 -4.21 -2.54 -2.56
N ASP A 181 -5.15 -2.28 -1.65
CA ASP A 181 -6.43 -1.63 -1.99
C ASP A 181 -6.21 -0.24 -2.61
N PRO A 182 -5.33 0.64 -2.07
CA PRO A 182 -4.98 1.89 -2.74
C PRO A 182 -4.33 1.71 -4.11
N ALA A 183 -3.53 0.65 -4.32
CA ALA A 183 -2.87 0.37 -5.59
C ALA A 183 -3.89 -0.10 -6.65
N TYR A 184 -4.82 -0.97 -6.29
CA TYR A 184 -5.94 -1.33 -7.15
C TYR A 184 -6.89 -0.15 -7.41
N ALA A 185 -7.10 0.73 -6.44
CA ALA A 185 -7.96 1.90 -6.62
C ALA A 185 -7.45 2.81 -7.75
N ILE A 186 -6.16 3.13 -7.76
CA ILE A 186 -5.56 3.95 -8.82
C ILE A 186 -5.48 3.21 -10.15
N GLN A 187 -5.14 1.92 -10.17
CA GLN A 187 -5.17 1.09 -11.38
C GLN A 187 -6.55 1.12 -12.04
N ASN A 188 -7.61 0.96 -11.23
CA ASN A 188 -8.99 0.98 -11.69
C ASN A 188 -9.40 2.37 -12.20
N GLN A 189 -8.93 3.43 -11.54
CA GLN A 189 -9.13 4.80 -12.00
C GLN A 189 -8.50 5.03 -13.37
N VAL A 190 -7.20 4.78 -13.51
CA VAL A 190 -6.46 4.94 -14.79
C VAL A 190 -7.09 4.10 -15.89
N SER A 191 -7.46 2.86 -15.60
CA SER A 191 -8.14 1.98 -16.56
C SER A 191 -9.45 2.58 -17.08
N ARG A 192 -10.25 3.24 -16.22
CA ARG A 192 -11.49 3.91 -16.64
C ARG A 192 -11.21 5.13 -17.50
N GLU A 193 -10.25 5.96 -17.10
CA GLU A 193 -9.89 7.19 -17.82
C GLU A 193 -9.33 6.89 -19.22
N VAL A 194 -8.44 5.90 -19.34
CA VAL A 194 -7.90 5.44 -20.65
C VAL A 194 -9.00 4.89 -21.56
N ARG A 195 -9.93 4.09 -21.02
CA ARG A 195 -11.07 3.60 -21.81
C ARG A 195 -11.97 4.73 -22.29
N SER A 196 -12.22 5.72 -21.44
CA SER A 196 -13.06 6.87 -21.78
C SER A 196 -12.41 7.76 -22.84
N ALA A 197 -11.09 7.96 -22.77
CA ALA A 197 -10.33 8.70 -23.78
C ALA A 197 -10.25 7.99 -25.15
N ARG A 198 -10.37 6.65 -25.17
CA ARG A 198 -10.38 5.84 -26.39
C ARG A 198 -11.78 5.67 -27.01
N ALA A 199 -12.85 5.92 -26.25
CA ALA A 199 -14.19 5.93 -26.81
C ALA A 199 -14.34 7.16 -27.71
N PRO A 200 -14.79 7.03 -28.97
CA PRO A 200 -15.04 8.19 -29.80
C PRO A 200 -16.07 9.09 -29.11
N ALA A 201 -15.82 10.40 -29.09
CA ALA A 201 -16.85 11.37 -28.70
C ALA A 201 -18.06 11.12 -29.61
N GLY A 202 -19.16 10.64 -29.03
CA GLY A 202 -20.39 10.43 -29.79
C GLY A 202 -20.85 11.75 -30.36
N ASP A 203 -21.01 11.77 -31.70
CA ASP A 203 -21.65 12.86 -32.46
C ASP A 203 -23.09 13.14 -31.98
#